data_AF-A0A7C7QJ84-F1
#
_entry.id   AF-A0A7C7QJ84-F1
#
_cell.length_a   1.000
_cell.length_b   1.000
_cell.length_c   1.000
_cell.angle_alpha   90.00
_cell.angle_beta   90.00
_cell.angle_gamma   90.00
#
_symmetry.space_group_name_H-M   'P 1'
#
loop_
_entity.id
_entity.type
_entity.pdbx_description
1 polymer ?
#
loop_
_entity_poly.entity_id
_entity_poly.type
_entity_poly.pdbx_seq_one_letter_code
_entity_poly.pdbx_strand_id
1 'polypeptide(L)'
;MKTITVRGIDPDLAERLKRTAADQSKSINQLVLDILRRSLGMEKQKRFTRIYKDLDHLFGSWTEEEFRAIQDKITLERKIDEELWDAGAVDRH
;
A
#
# COMPACT_ATOMS: atom_id res chain seq x y z
N MET A 1 2.06 35.78 0.00
CA MET A 1 1.34 34.87 0.92
C MET A 1 0.15 35.62 1.48
N LYS A 2 -1.05 35.02 1.45
CA LYS A 2 -2.21 35.56 2.16
C LYS A 2 -2.47 34.65 3.35
N THR A 3 -2.58 35.22 4.55
CA THR A 3 -2.82 34.48 5.78
C THR A 3 -4.30 34.56 6.11
N ILE A 4 -4.92 33.42 6.36
CA ILE A 4 -6.30 33.31 6.84
C ILE A 4 -6.26 32.59 8.18
N THR A 5 -6.87 33.18 9.20
CA THR A 5 -7.03 32.55 10.52
C THR A 5 -8.46 32.04 10.64
N VAL A 6 -8.61 30.72 10.76
CA VAL A 6 -9.90 30.09 11.03
C VAL A 6 -10.15 30.12 12.54
N ARG A 7 -11.24 30.75 12.97
CA ARG A 7 -11.65 30.86 14.38
C ARG A 7 -12.86 29.96 14.63
N GLY A 8 -13.11 29.61 15.89
CA GLY A 8 -14.28 28.80 16.29
C GLY A 8 -14.12 27.30 16.04
N ILE A 9 -12.88 26.80 15.94
CA ILE A 9 -12.63 25.35 15.91
C ILE A 9 -12.82 24.84 17.35
N ASP A 10 -13.82 23.99 17.53
CA ASP A 10 -14.05 23.30 18.80
C ASP A 10 -12.99 22.20 19.05
N PRO A 11 -12.83 21.73 20.30
CA PRO A 11 -11.81 20.74 20.63
C PRO A 11 -11.97 19.39 19.90
N ASP A 12 -13.20 18.94 19.61
CA ASP A 12 -13.44 17.67 18.91
C ASP A 12 -12.98 17.79 17.45
N LEU A 13 -13.33 18.90 16.78
CA LEU A 13 -12.87 19.18 15.43
C LEU A 13 -11.34 19.33 15.35
N ALA A 14 -10.72 19.98 16.34
CA ALA A 14 -9.27 20.12 16.40
C ALA A 14 -8.56 18.76 16.49
N GLU A 15 -9.06 17.85 17.34
CA GLU A 15 -8.50 16.51 17.49
C GLU A 15 -8.72 15.66 16.24
N ARG A 16 -9.90 15.74 15.61
CA ARG A 16 -10.16 15.06 14.33
C ARG A 16 -9.23 15.55 13.22
N LEU A 17 -8.98 16.86 13.14
CA LEU A 17 -8.05 17.44 12.16
C LEU A 17 -6.63 16.93 12.39
N LYS A 18 -6.15 16.88 13.64
CA LYS A 18 -4.82 16.35 13.99
C LYS A 18 -4.68 14.88 13.60
N ARG A 19 -5.64 14.03 13.99
CA ARG A 19 -5.62 12.59 13.67
C ARG A 19 -5.61 12.37 12.16
N THR A 20 -6.52 13.02 11.45
CA THR A 20 -6.60 12.91 9.98
C THR A 20 -5.33 13.38 9.29
N ALA A 21 -4.70 14.44 9.81
CA ALA A 21 -3.44 14.94 9.28
C ALA A 21 -2.29 13.93 9.51
N ALA A 22 -2.22 13.31 10.70
CA ALA A 22 -1.27 12.26 11.02
C ALA A 22 -1.45 11.02 10.13
N ASP A 23 -2.68 10.54 9.96
CA ASP A 23 -2.99 9.36 9.14
C ASP A 23 -2.62 9.54 7.65
N GLN A 24 -2.68 10.79 7.17
CA GLN A 24 -2.31 11.16 5.81
C GLN A 24 -0.87 11.67 5.67
N SER A 25 -0.08 11.67 6.75
CA SER A 25 1.29 12.23 6.79
C SER A 25 1.36 13.67 6.27
N LYS A 26 0.37 14.50 6.60
CA LYS A 26 0.27 15.91 6.19
C LYS A 26 0.30 16.84 7.40
N SER A 27 0.69 18.10 7.18
CA SER A 27 0.45 19.13 8.18
C SER A 27 -1.02 19.54 8.19
N ILE A 28 -1.51 20.04 9.33
CA ILE A 28 -2.90 20.51 9.48
C ILE A 28 -3.22 21.59 8.43
N ASN A 29 -2.29 22.51 8.18
CA ASN A 29 -2.48 23.55 7.16
C ASN A 29 -2.66 22.97 5.75
N GLN A 30 -1.87 21.95 5.38
CA GLN A 30 -2.04 21.29 4.09
C GLN A 30 -3.36 20.54 4.00
N LEU A 31 -3.77 19.84 5.07
CA LEU A 31 -5.08 19.19 5.11
C LEU A 31 -6.23 20.19 4.93
N VAL A 32 -6.18 21.33 5.61
CA VAL A 32 -7.20 22.40 5.48
C VAL A 32 -7.23 22.96 4.05
N LEU A 33 -6.07 23.21 3.43
CA LEU A 33 -5.99 23.67 2.05
C LEU A 33 -6.58 22.64 1.05
N ASP A 34 -6.28 21.36 1.25
CA ASP A 34 -6.83 20.28 0.42
C ASP A 34 -8.36 20.20 0.56
N ILE A 35 -8.89 20.31 1.79
CA ILE A 35 -10.35 20.36 2.03
C ILE A 35 -10.99 21.54 1.31
N LEU A 36 -10.40 22.73 1.41
CA LEU A 36 -10.91 23.94 0.73
C LEU A 36 -10.85 23.82 -0.80
N ARG A 37 -9.77 23.26 -1.35
CA ARG A 37 -9.66 23.03 -2.80
C ARG A 37 -10.71 22.02 -3.27
N ARG A 38 -10.95 20.95 -2.50
CA ARG A 38 -12.00 19.96 -2.81
C ARG A 38 -13.39 20.55 -2.75
N SER A 39 -13.72 21.30 -1.70
CA SER A 39 -15.05 21.90 -1.53
C SER A 39 -15.36 22.94 -2.61
N LEU A 40 -14.34 23.64 -3.11
CA LEU A 40 -14.46 24.60 -4.20
C LEU A 40 -14.33 23.97 -5.60
N GLY A 41 -14.27 22.64 -5.70
CA GLY A 41 -14.16 21.93 -6.99
C GLY A 41 -12.84 22.18 -7.74
N MET A 42 -11.81 22.64 -7.04
CA MET A 42 -10.50 22.96 -7.60
C MET A 42 -9.56 21.75 -7.72
N GLU A 43 -9.93 20.60 -7.14
CA GLU A 43 -9.20 19.35 -7.35
C GLU A 43 -9.81 18.57 -8.53
N LYS A 44 -9.04 18.37 -9.59
CA LYS A 44 -9.30 17.28 -10.54
C LYS A 44 -9.10 15.97 -9.79
N GLN A 45 -10.12 15.10 -9.72
CA GLN A 45 -9.96 13.78 -9.13
C GLN A 45 -8.79 13.07 -9.82
N LYS A 46 -7.71 12.81 -9.07
CA LYS A 46 -6.60 11.99 -9.54
C LYS A 46 -7.13 10.56 -9.66
N ARG A 47 -7.67 10.23 -10.84
CA ARG A 47 -8.21 8.90 -11.17
C ARG A 47 -7.21 7.75 -10.92
N PHE A 48 -5.92 8.05 -10.80
CA PHE A 48 -4.84 7.07 -10.74
C PHE A 48 -3.88 7.21 -9.53
N THR A 49 -4.22 7.96 -8.47
CA THR A 49 -3.35 8.06 -7.27
C THR A 49 -4.01 7.55 -5.99
N ARG A 50 -4.94 6.60 -6.11
CA ARG A 50 -5.53 5.97 -4.92
C ARG A 50 -4.49 5.00 -4.35
N ILE A 51 -3.96 5.35 -3.17
CA ILE A 51 -3.07 4.49 -2.40
C ILE A 51 -3.96 3.54 -1.59
N TYR A 52 -3.86 2.25 -1.86
CA TYR A 52 -4.55 1.20 -1.12
C TYR A 52 -3.59 0.68 -0.05
N LYS A 53 -4.10 0.47 1.16
CA LYS A 53 -3.35 -0.01 2.33
C LYS A 53 -3.92 -1.30 2.91
N ASP A 54 -5.00 -1.80 2.31
CA ASP A 54 -5.69 -3.02 2.71
C ASP A 54 -4.79 -4.26 2.59
N LEU A 55 -3.77 -4.23 1.73
CA LEU A 55 -2.78 -5.31 1.61
C LEU A 55 -1.47 -5.04 2.34
N ASP A 56 -1.30 -3.88 3.00
CA ASP A 56 -0.03 -3.53 3.68
C ASP A 56 0.35 -4.55 4.78
N HIS A 57 -0.65 -5.17 5.40
CA HIS A 57 -0.46 -6.21 6.41
C HIS A 57 0.05 -7.55 5.85
N LEU A 58 -0.08 -7.77 4.53
CA LEU A 58 0.52 -8.92 3.85
C LEU A 58 2.01 -8.70 3.57
N PHE A 59 2.48 -7.46 3.65
CA PHE A 59 3.90 -7.15 3.60
C PHE A 59 4.54 -7.38 4.98
N GLY A 60 4.70 -8.65 5.33
CA GLY A 60 5.52 -9.13 6.43
C GLY A 60 6.66 -9.98 5.86
N SER A 61 7.88 -9.81 6.38
CA SER A 61 8.96 -10.77 6.14
C SER A 61 8.53 -12.14 6.66
N TRP A 62 8.76 -13.20 5.89
CA TRP A 62 8.52 -14.57 6.36
C TRP A 62 9.31 -14.82 7.65
N THR A 63 8.71 -15.55 8.57
CA THR A 63 9.46 -16.14 9.68
C THR A 63 10.51 -17.11 9.13
N GLU A 64 11.58 -17.34 9.90
CA GLU A 64 12.65 -18.26 9.48
C GLU A 64 12.09 -19.67 9.24
N GLU A 65 11.08 -20.08 10.00
CA GLU A 65 10.38 -21.35 9.87
C GLU A 65 9.57 -21.44 8.56
N GLU A 66 8.80 -20.39 8.23
CA GLU A 66 8.05 -20.32 6.96
C GLU A 66 8.99 -20.32 5.76
N PHE A 67 10.10 -19.57 5.86
CA PHE A 67 11.13 -19.54 4.83
C PHE A 67 11.73 -20.91 4.59
N ARG A 68 12.13 -21.64 5.65
CA ARG A 68 12.68 -22.99 5.52
C ARG A 68 11.66 -23.97 4.94
N ALA A 69 10.43 -23.98 5.43
CA ALA A 69 9.40 -24.90 4.96
C ALA A 69 9.10 -24.72 3.45
N ILE A 70 9.09 -23.48 2.97
CA ILE A 70 8.92 -23.18 1.54
C ILE A 70 10.18 -23.56 0.76
N GLN A 71 11.36 -23.27 1.29
CA GLN A 71 12.61 -23.51 0.59
C GLN A 71 12.95 -25.00 0.46
N ASP A 72 12.59 -25.82 1.45
CA ASP A 72 12.73 -27.27 1.39
C ASP A 72 11.87 -27.87 0.28
N LYS A 73 10.63 -27.39 0.11
CA LYS A 73 9.75 -27.81 -0.99
C LYS A 73 10.31 -27.43 -2.36
N ILE A 74 10.74 -26.17 -2.52
CA ILE A 74 11.35 -25.70 -3.77
C ILE A 74 12.61 -26.52 -4.10
N THR A 75 13.40 -26.86 -3.10
CA THR A 75 14.62 -27.66 -3.30
C THR A 75 14.30 -29.06 -3.83
N LEU A 76 13.22 -29.68 -3.34
CA LEU A 76 12.75 -30.98 -3.82
C LEU A 76 12.27 -30.91 -5.28
N GLU A 77 11.56 -29.84 -5.65
CA GLU A 77 11.06 -29.60 -7.01
C GLU A 77 12.15 -29.21 -8.01
N ARG A 78 13.32 -28.76 -7.55
CA ARG A 78 14.48 -28.44 -8.41
C ARG A 78 15.27 -29.66 -8.87
N LYS A 79 14.98 -30.84 -8.31
CA LYS A 79 15.60 -32.07 -8.77
C LYS A 79 14.96 -32.44 -10.12
N ILE A 80 15.78 -32.40 -11.16
CA ILE A 80 15.42 -32.87 -12.50
C ILE A 80 15.07 -34.36 -12.37
N ASP A 81 13.81 -34.68 -12.62
CA ASP A 81 13.36 -36.05 -12.79
C ASP A 81 13.55 -36.42 -14.26
N GLU A 82 14.58 -37.22 -14.54
CA GLU A 82 14.96 -37.63 -15.89
C GLU A 82 13.83 -38.39 -16.61
N GLU A 83 12.99 -39.14 -15.89
CA GLU A 83 11.87 -39.89 -16.49
C GLU A 83 10.75 -38.95 -16.96
N LEU A 84 10.44 -37.91 -16.16
CA LEU A 84 9.52 -36.83 -16.54
C LEU A 84 10.08 -35.94 -17.66
N TRP A 85 11.40 -35.75 -17.72
CA TRP A 85 12.06 -34.88 -18.70
C TRP A 85 12.30 -35.56 -20.05
N ASP A 86 12.60 -36.87 -20.05
CA ASP A 86 12.81 -37.67 -21.26
C ASP A 86 11.49 -38.11 -21.90
N ALA A 87 10.40 -38.22 -21.13
CA ALA A 87 9.06 -38.48 -21.69
C ALA A 87 8.60 -37.39 -22.69
N GLY A 88 9.15 -36.18 -22.62
CA GLY A 88 8.92 -35.10 -23.59
C GLY A 88 9.88 -35.09 -24.79
N ALA A 89 10.94 -35.90 -24.79
CA ALA A 89 11.95 -35.94 -25.84
C ALA A 89 11.66 -36.95 -26.97
N VAL A 90 10.71 -37.87 -26.75
CA VAL A 90 10.33 -38.91 -27.73
C VAL A 90 9.47 -38.36 -28.88
N ASP A 91 8.98 -37.11 -28.80
CA ASP A 91 8.11 -36.49 -29.81
C ASP A 91 8.83 -35.47 -30.72
N ARG A 92 10.12 -35.67 -30.99
CA ARG A 92 10.85 -34.89 -32.01
C ARG A 92 11.39 -35.82 -33.10
N HIS A 93 10.60 -35.92 -34.17
CA HIS A 93 10.98 -36.42 -35.49
C HIS A 93 12.18 -35.69 -36.08
#